data_AF-A0A9W8AEQ9-F1
#
_entry.id   AF-A0A9W8AEQ9-F1
#
_cell.length_a   1.000
_cell.length_b   1.000
_cell.length_c   1.000
_cell.angle_alpha   90.00
_cell.angle_beta   90.00
_cell.angle_gamma   90.00
#
_symmetry.space_group_name_H-M   'P 1'
#
loop_
_entity.id
_entity.type
_entity.pdbx_description
1 polymer ?
#
loop_
_entity_poly.entity_id
_entity_poly.type
_entity_poly.pdbx_seq_one_letter_code
_entity_poly.pdbx_strand_id
1 'polypeptide(L)'
;MDFKLKPAPKRKQLPREISLMMYGFGDVRNPAPDTVGVMEDILVDYLTEMCFQTARGAQRPNKVTVQDFKFALRHDEKKLARVEELLKMAEVIKESRRLFSDDEEGGGGDKAPAE
;
A
#
# COMPACT_ATOMS: atom_id res chain seq x y z
N MET A 1 -25.50 14.45 -2.16
CA MET A 1 -25.56 13.38 -1.15
C MET A 1 -24.46 13.67 -0.15
N ASP A 2 -24.81 14.28 0.98
CA ASP A 2 -23.88 14.62 2.06
C ASP A 2 -23.62 13.37 2.91
N PHE A 3 -22.55 12.64 2.58
CA PHE A 3 -22.09 11.50 3.37
C PHE A 3 -21.33 12.02 4.59
N LYS A 4 -22.06 12.24 5.68
CA LYS A 4 -21.48 12.60 6.98
C LYS A 4 -20.82 11.35 7.57
N LEU A 5 -19.52 11.18 7.34
CA LEU A 5 -18.69 10.18 8.00
C LEU A 5 -18.82 10.36 9.52
N LYS A 6 -19.29 9.32 10.22
CA LYS A 6 -19.20 9.28 11.67
C LYS A 6 -17.71 9.18 12.03
N PRO A 7 -17.20 10.01 12.97
CA PRO A 7 -15.81 9.89 13.39
C PRO A 7 -15.62 8.52 14.03
N ALA A 8 -14.90 7.63 13.36
CA ALA A 8 -14.40 6.41 13.98
C ALA A 8 -13.46 6.81 15.13
N PRO A 9 -13.44 6.08 16.26
CA PRO A 9 -12.48 6.34 17.31
C PRO A 9 -11.06 6.20 16.72
N LYS A 10 -10.37 7.34 16.59
CA LYS A 10 -9.06 7.46 15.94
C LYS A 10 -7.95 6.86 16.80
N ARG A 11 -7.99 5.53 17.03
CA ARG A 11 -6.76 4.83 17.38
C ARG A 11 -5.85 4.92 16.15
N LYS A 12 -4.73 5.60 16.30
CA LYS A 12 -3.66 5.66 15.30
C LYS A 12 -3.23 4.22 14.98
N GLN A 13 -3.40 3.81 13.73
CA GLN A 13 -3.17 2.44 13.25
C GLN A 13 -1.78 2.28 12.65
N LEU A 14 -1.19 3.36 12.13
CA LEU A 14 0.04 3.32 11.32
C LEU A 14 1.19 4.20 11.87
N PRO A 15 1.34 4.46 13.18
CA PRO A 15 2.36 5.41 13.64
C PRO A 15 3.77 4.97 13.27
N ARG A 16 4.07 3.68 13.34
CA ARG A 16 5.38 3.11 13.01
C ARG A 16 5.69 3.22 11.52
N GLU A 17 4.74 2.84 10.68
CA GLU A 17 4.87 2.83 9.23
C GLU A 17 5.03 4.26 8.71
N ILE A 18 4.27 5.20 9.28
CA ILE A 18 4.37 6.63 8.96
C ILE A 18 5.74 7.19 9.38
N SER A 19 6.24 6.89 10.59
CA SER A 19 7.59 7.34 10.99
C SER A 19 8.68 6.83 10.06
N LEU A 20 8.62 5.56 9.65
CA LEU A 20 9.58 4.98 8.70
C LEU A 20 9.48 5.63 7.31
N MET A 21 8.26 5.92 6.86
CA MET A 21 8.03 6.64 5.61
C MET A 21 8.60 8.05 5.69
N MET A 22 8.31 8.81 6.74
CA MET A 22 8.83 10.17 6.95
C MET A 22 10.35 10.19 6.89
N TYR A 23 11.03 9.26 7.59
CA TYR A 23 12.48 9.10 7.51
C TYR A 23 12.95 8.78 6.08
N GLY A 24 12.27 7.88 5.37
CA GLY A 24 12.56 7.54 3.97
C GLY A 24 12.41 8.72 2.99
N PHE A 25 11.60 9.71 3.33
CA PHE A 25 11.46 10.98 2.60
C PHE A 25 12.39 12.10 3.09
N GLY A 26 13.30 11.79 4.02
CA GLY A 26 14.36 12.71 4.47
C GLY A 26 14.09 13.42 5.79
N ASP A 27 13.06 13.02 6.54
CA ASP A 27 12.83 13.53 7.90
C ASP A 27 13.79 12.89 8.93
N VAL A 28 13.71 13.30 10.19
CA VAL A 28 14.50 12.75 11.30
C VAL A 28 14.10 11.29 11.62
N ARG A 29 15.04 10.52 12.17
CA ARG A 29 14.84 9.09 12.51
C ARG A 29 13.69 8.85 13.50
N ASN A 30 13.44 9.79 14.41
CA ASN A 30 12.41 9.67 15.43
C ASN A 30 11.57 10.96 15.47
N PRO A 31 10.64 11.13 14.51
CA PRO A 31 9.82 12.34 14.41
C PRO A 31 8.89 12.48 15.63
N ALA A 32 8.43 13.71 15.87
CA ALA A 32 7.56 13.98 17.01
C ALA A 32 6.23 13.20 16.89
N PRO A 33 5.71 12.60 17.97
CA PRO A 33 4.48 11.82 17.94
C PRO A 33 3.28 12.59 17.37
N ASP A 34 3.19 13.89 17.67
CA ASP A 34 2.13 14.76 17.17
C ASP A 34 2.22 14.94 15.64
N THR A 35 3.43 15.10 15.10
CA THR A 35 3.66 15.20 13.64
C THR A 35 3.27 13.90 12.94
N VAL A 36 3.66 12.75 13.50
CA VAL A 36 3.25 11.43 12.99
C VAL A 36 1.73 11.30 13.01
N GLY A 37 1.09 11.76 14.09
CA GLY A 37 -0.36 11.78 14.22
C GLY A 37 -1.03 12.60 13.13
N VAL A 38 -0.54 13.81 12.87
CA VAL A 38 -1.06 14.68 11.80
C VAL A 38 -0.84 14.07 10.42
N MET A 39 0.33 13.50 10.16
CA MET A 39 0.63 12.81 8.90
C MET A 39 -0.31 11.64 8.66
N GLU A 40 -0.64 10.87 9.70
CA GLU A 40 -1.63 9.80 9.58
C GLU A 40 -3.04 10.35 9.26
N ASP A 41 -3.45 11.46 9.89
CA ASP A 41 -4.75 12.07 9.56
C ASP A 41 -4.81 12.54 8.10
N ILE A 42 -3.75 13.21 7.61
CA ILE A 42 -3.63 13.64 6.21
C ILE A 42 -3.69 12.44 5.26
N LEU A 43 -2.98 11.35 5.60
CA LEU A 43 -2.98 10.14 4.78
C LEU A 43 -4.38 9.51 4.71
N VAL A 44 -5.06 9.36 5.84
CA VAL A 44 -6.40 8.78 5.91
C VAL A 44 -7.38 9.62 5.10
N ASP A 45 -7.32 10.95 5.22
CA ASP A 45 -8.18 11.86 4.46
C ASP A 45 -7.90 11.75 2.94
N TYR A 46 -6.63 11.71 2.54
CA TYR A 46 -6.24 11.52 1.14
C TYR A 46 -6.74 10.20 0.55
N LEU A 47 -6.55 9.08 1.26
CA LEU A 47 -6.98 7.76 0.81
C LEU A 47 -8.50 7.68 0.74
N THR A 48 -9.20 8.29 1.70
CA THR A 48 -10.65 8.34 1.73
C THR A 48 -11.20 9.09 0.51
N GLU A 49 -10.68 10.28 0.25
CA GLU A 49 -11.08 11.08 -0.92
C GLU A 49 -10.76 10.36 -2.23
N MET A 50 -9.60 9.72 -2.33
CA MET A 50 -9.25 8.94 -3.52
C MET A 50 -10.22 7.79 -3.76
N CYS A 51 -10.51 6.99 -2.72
CA CYS A 51 -11.47 5.90 -2.82
C CYS A 51 -12.85 6.39 -3.27
N PHE A 52 -13.31 7.55 -2.79
CA PHE A 52 -14.58 8.14 -3.23
C PHE A 52 -14.56 8.57 -4.70
N GLN A 53 -13.51 9.25 -5.14
CA GLN A 53 -13.37 9.64 -6.54
C GLN A 53 -13.32 8.43 -7.48
N THR A 54 -12.57 7.39 -7.10
CA THR A 54 -12.52 6.14 -7.85
C THR A 54 -13.87 5.45 -7.88
N ALA A 55 -14.56 5.35 -6.75
CA ALA A 55 -15.88 4.71 -6.66
C ALA A 55 -16.94 5.43 -7.51
N ARG A 56 -16.88 6.76 -7.63
CA ARG A 56 -17.76 7.55 -8.50
C ARG A 56 -17.55 7.25 -9.99
N GLY A 57 -16.32 6.94 -10.38
CA GLY A 57 -15.96 6.58 -11.77
C GLY A 57 -16.07 5.09 -12.08
N ALA A 58 -16.36 4.24 -11.09
CA ALA A 58 -16.39 2.80 -11.26
C ALA A 58 -17.58 2.35 -12.11
N GLN A 59 -17.33 1.42 -13.04
CA GLN A 59 -18.38 0.90 -13.94
C GLN A 59 -19.43 0.06 -13.21
N ARG A 60 -19.07 -0.57 -12.08
CA ARG A 60 -19.97 -1.41 -11.29
C ARG A 60 -20.29 -0.71 -9.96
N PRO A 61 -21.57 -0.49 -9.64
CA PRO A 61 -21.93 0.05 -8.33
C PRO A 61 -21.45 -0.93 -7.26
N ASN A 62 -20.81 -0.40 -6.22
CA ASN A 62 -20.28 -1.14 -5.05
C ASN A 62 -19.09 -2.08 -5.33
N LYS A 63 -18.45 -2.03 -6.50
CA LYS A 63 -17.23 -2.81 -6.76
C LYS A 63 -16.17 -1.95 -7.45
N VAL A 64 -15.13 -1.61 -6.70
CA VAL A 64 -13.94 -0.91 -7.19
C VAL A 64 -12.87 -1.93 -7.59
N THR A 65 -12.27 -1.72 -8.75
CA THR A 65 -11.19 -2.56 -9.32
C THR A 65 -9.92 -1.74 -9.53
N VAL A 66 -8.81 -2.44 -9.81
CA VAL A 66 -7.52 -1.79 -10.13
C VAL A 66 -7.64 -0.87 -11.35
N GLN A 67 -8.44 -1.25 -12.36
CA GLN A 67 -8.65 -0.43 -13.55
C GLN A 67 -9.36 0.90 -13.23
N ASP A 68 -10.27 0.89 -12.25
CA ASP A 68 -10.94 2.12 -11.81
C ASP A 68 -9.93 3.09 -11.16
N PHE A 69 -8.97 2.58 -10.39
CA PHE A 69 -7.87 3.38 -9.84
C PHE A 69 -6.96 3.94 -10.94
N LYS A 70 -6.58 3.12 -11.93
CA LYS A 70 -5.80 3.60 -13.09
C LYS A 70 -6.53 4.70 -13.84
N PHE A 71 -7.85 4.57 -14.04
CA PHE A 71 -8.66 5.59 -14.69
C PHE A 71 -8.78 6.88 -13.86
N ALA A 72 -8.93 6.76 -12.53
CA ALA A 72 -8.96 7.90 -11.64
C ALA A 72 -7.62 8.67 -11.67
N LEU A 73 -6.50 7.96 -11.79
CA LEU A 73 -5.15 8.51 -11.86
C LEU A 73 -4.68 8.92 -13.27
N ARG A 74 -5.54 8.84 -14.30
CA ARG A 74 -5.14 9.04 -15.72
C ARG A 74 -4.49 10.39 -16.03
N HIS A 75 -4.70 11.40 -15.18
CA HIS A 75 -4.15 12.74 -15.34
C HIS A 75 -2.88 12.99 -14.51
N ASP A 76 -2.47 12.01 -13.70
CA ASP A 76 -1.22 12.04 -12.94
C ASP A 76 -0.28 10.96 -13.48
N GLU A 77 0.48 11.32 -14.50
CA GLU A 77 1.38 10.41 -15.22
C GLU A 77 2.37 9.70 -14.28
N LYS A 78 2.86 10.42 -13.25
CA LYS A 78 3.84 9.86 -12.30
C LYS A 78 3.20 8.80 -11.42
N LYS A 79 2.02 9.08 -10.86
CA LYS A 79 1.31 8.09 -10.03
C LYS A 79 0.85 6.91 -10.86
N LEU A 80 0.33 7.15 -12.07
CA LEU A 80 -0.10 6.08 -12.97
C LEU A 80 1.05 5.16 -13.35
N ALA A 81 2.19 5.71 -13.80
CA ALA A 81 3.37 4.93 -14.15
C ALA A 81 3.87 4.12 -12.95
N ARG A 82 3.88 4.71 -11.75
CA ARG A 82 4.29 4.01 -10.53
C ARG A 82 3.36 2.84 -10.19
N VAL A 83 2.05 2.99 -10.36
CA VAL A 83 1.09 1.91 -10.15
C VAL A 83 1.36 0.74 -11.11
N GLU A 84 1.57 1.03 -12.39
CA GLU A 84 1.85 0.00 -13.40
C GLU A 84 3.16 -0.74 -13.12
N GLU A 85 4.21 -0.01 -12.75
CA GLU A 85 5.49 -0.59 -12.37
C GLU A 85 5.34 -1.54 -11.17
N LEU A 86 4.67 -1.09 -10.10
CA LEU A 86 4.47 -1.90 -8.89
C LEU A 86 3.66 -3.17 -9.15
N LEU A 87 2.61 -3.09 -9.99
CA LEU A 87 1.82 -4.26 -10.38
C LEU A 87 2.66 -5.26 -11.17
N LYS A 88 3.47 -4.78 -12.11
CA LYS A 88 4.40 -5.63 -12.88
C LYS A 88 5.43 -6.30 -11.98
N MET A 89 6.03 -5.55 -11.05
CA MET A 89 6.99 -6.11 -10.11
C MET A 89 6.36 -7.18 -9.20
N ALA A 90 5.13 -6.96 -8.75
CA ALA A 90 4.39 -7.94 -7.95
C ALA A 90 4.14 -9.25 -8.73
N GLU A 91 3.83 -9.15 -10.02
CA GLU A 91 3.69 -10.30 -10.92
C GLU A 91 5.02 -11.07 -11.07
N VAL A 92 6.12 -10.36 -11.35
CA VAL A 92 7.46 -10.98 -11.45
C VAL A 92 7.85 -11.71 -10.15
N ILE A 93 7.60 -11.10 -8.99
CA ILE A 93 7.87 -11.73 -7.69
C ILE A 93 7.02 -12.99 -7.52
N LYS A 94 5.74 -12.93 -7.91
CA LYS A 94 4.81 -14.06 -7.82
C LYS A 94 5.24 -15.22 -8.71
N GLU A 95 5.62 -14.95 -9.95
CA GLU A 95 6.12 -15.96 -10.89
C GLU A 95 7.43 -16.56 -10.40
N SER A 96 8.35 -15.72 -9.93
CA SER A 96 9.64 -16.17 -9.39
C SER A 96 9.44 -17.13 -8.21
N ARG A 97 8.56 -16.79 -7.25
CA ARG A 97 8.24 -17.67 -6.11
C ARG A 97 7.65 -19.02 -6.54
N ARG A 98 6.85 -19.03 -7.61
CA ARG A 98 6.26 -20.28 -8.14
C ARG A 98 7.33 -21.22 -8.69
N LEU A 99 8.28 -20.69 -9.47
CA LEU A 99 9.39 -21.49 -10.02
C LEU A 99 10.20 -22.20 -8.92
N PHE A 100 10.43 -21.54 -7.78
CA PHE A 100 11.15 -22.14 -6.65
C PHE A 100 10.30 -23.06 -5.76
N SER A 101 8.97 -23.01 -5.85
CA SER A 101 8.10 -23.87 -5.05
C SER A 101 7.96 -25.27 -5.65
N ASP A 102 8.14 -25.40 -6.97
CA ASP A 102 8.06 -26.68 -7.69
C ASP A 102 9.37 -27.50 -7.58
N ASP A 103 10.45 -26.92 -7.01
CA ASP A 103 11.77 -27.57 -6.83
C ASP A 103 12.04 -28.10 -5.40
N GLU A 104 11.18 -27.82 -4.40
CA GLU A 104 11.32 -28.33 -3.02
C GLU A 104 10.62 -29.69 -2.76
N GLU A 105 10.72 -30.64 -3.70
CA GLU A 105 10.49 -32.08 -3.44
C GLU A 105 11.79 -32.91 -3.52
N GLY A 106 12.96 -32.31 -3.22
CA GLY A 106 14.21 -33.06 -3.17
C GLY A 106 15.36 -32.37 -2.44
N GLY A 107 15.63 -32.79 -1.20
CA GLY A 107 16.87 -32.47 -0.47
C GLY A 107 16.58 -31.95 0.92
N GLY A 108 16.62 -32.77 1.97
CA GLY A 108 17.87 -33.36 2.45
C GLY A 108 18.45 -32.41 3.50
N GLY A 109 17.96 -32.54 4.73
CA GLY A 109 18.39 -31.69 5.85
C GLY A 109 19.88 -31.87 6.13
N ASP A 110 20.64 -30.81 5.93
CA ASP A 110 22.03 -30.75 6.36
C ASP A 110 22.08 -30.40 7.86
N LYS A 111 22.37 -31.40 8.68
CA LYS A 111 22.74 -31.19 10.08
C LYS A 111 24.13 -30.56 10.11
N ALA A 112 24.22 -29.32 10.57
CA ALA A 112 25.50 -28.70 10.91
C ALA A 112 26.24 -29.59 11.94
N PRO A 113 27.53 -29.96 11.72
CA PRO A 113 28.33 -30.59 12.75
C PRO A 113 28.66 -29.56 13.82
N ALA A 114 28.54 -29.99 15.08
CA ALA A 114 29.01 -29.24 16.23
C ALA A 114 30.53 -29.38 16.34
N GLU A 115 31.25 -28.25 16.27
CA GLU A 115 32.38 -27.92 17.14
C GLU A 115 32.71 -26.44 17.06
#